data_AF-S6D2F6-F1
#
_entry.id   AF-S6D2F6-F1
#
_cell.length_a   1.000
_cell.length_b   1.000
_cell.length_c   1.000
_cell.angle_alpha   90.00
_cell.angle_beta   90.00
_cell.angle_gamma   90.00
#
_symmetry.space_group_name_H-M   'P 1'
#
loop_
_entity.id
_entity.type
_entity.pdbx_description
1 polymer ?
#
loop_
_entity_poly.entity_id
_entity_poly.type
_entity_poly.pdbx_seq_one_letter_code
_entity_poly.pdbx_strand_id
1 'polypeptide(L)'
;MSLRELATYVNREILEAAIEQSERSVLDVDVESVYERLTSDDVSEGVRTRSRRRLERNGVDVEAVTSDFVTHQAVHTYLRKYRDVEQPEQTDDQRRESAIERIQKLQDRSAAVTQDTVEGLQRVDIVPDGDVDVVVDIQVIYTDSGEQYNVFDLIEGSPT
;
A
#
# COMPACT_ATOMS: atom_id res chain seq x y z
N MET A 1 -6.80 -9.45 9.92
CA MET A 1 -5.68 -9.54 8.98
C MET A 1 -6.21 -9.38 7.56
N SER A 2 -5.84 -8.32 6.87
CA SER A 2 -6.08 -8.08 5.45
C SER A 2 -5.21 -9.00 4.58
N LEU A 3 -5.54 -9.13 3.30
CA LEU A 3 -4.71 -9.88 2.33
C LEU A 3 -3.30 -9.30 2.19
N ARG A 4 -3.15 -8.00 2.42
CA ARG A 4 -1.83 -7.33 2.43
C ARG A 4 -1.03 -7.73 3.66
N GLU A 5 -1.63 -7.70 4.84
CA GLU A 5 -0.98 -8.16 6.08
C GLU A 5 -0.60 -9.64 5.99
N LEU A 6 -1.45 -10.48 5.38
CA LEU A 6 -1.14 -11.90 5.16
C LEU A 6 0.01 -12.10 4.17
N ALA A 7 0.08 -11.32 3.09
CA ALA A 7 1.23 -11.36 2.18
C ALA A 7 2.52 -10.92 2.88
N THR A 8 2.47 -9.86 3.68
CA THR A 8 3.60 -9.43 4.51
C THR A 8 4.04 -10.54 5.47
N TYR A 9 3.10 -11.20 6.12
CA TYR A 9 3.39 -12.34 7.01
C TYR A 9 4.10 -13.48 6.24
N VAL A 10 3.53 -13.94 5.12
CA VAL A 10 4.13 -15.00 4.31
C VAL A 10 5.54 -14.62 3.83
N ASN A 11 5.75 -13.38 3.39
CA ASN A 11 7.07 -12.95 2.91
C ASN A 11 8.11 -12.87 4.04
N ARG A 12 7.70 -12.51 5.26
CA ARG A 12 8.57 -12.57 6.43
C ARG A 12 8.98 -14.01 6.75
N GLU A 13 8.05 -14.96 6.69
CA GLU A 13 8.36 -16.40 6.88
C GLU A 13 9.30 -16.93 5.79
N ILE A 14 9.15 -16.51 4.52
CA ILE A 14 10.08 -16.86 3.43
C ILE A 14 11.49 -16.33 3.73
N LEU A 15 11.58 -15.07 4.16
CA LEU A 15 12.86 -14.44 4.51
C LEU A 15 13.50 -15.12 5.73
N GLU A 16 12.73 -15.43 6.76
CA GLU A 16 13.18 -16.13 7.96
C GLU A 16 13.73 -17.52 7.60
N ALA A 17 12.95 -18.31 6.85
CA ALA A 17 13.38 -19.63 6.39
C ALA A 17 14.68 -19.58 5.59
N ALA A 18 14.89 -18.54 4.77
CA ALA A 18 16.13 -18.37 4.02
C ALA A 18 17.33 -17.95 4.90
N ILE A 19 17.09 -17.16 5.94
CA ILE A 19 18.11 -16.80 6.94
C ILE A 19 18.51 -18.05 7.74
N GLU A 20 17.55 -18.85 8.18
CA GLU A 20 17.79 -20.07 8.94
C GLU A 20 18.57 -21.13 8.15
N GLN A 21 18.29 -21.25 6.85
CA GLN A 21 18.99 -22.16 5.94
C GLN A 21 20.40 -21.68 5.56
N SER A 22 20.75 -20.42 5.85
CA SER A 22 22.07 -19.89 5.52
C SER A 22 23.16 -20.48 6.41
N GLU A 23 24.33 -20.73 5.81
CA GLU A 23 25.49 -21.33 6.49
C GLU A 23 26.00 -20.51 7.69
N ARG A 24 25.61 -19.23 7.76
CA ARG A 24 25.95 -18.29 8.85
C ARG A 24 24.70 -17.77 9.55
N SER A 25 23.69 -18.62 9.71
CA SER A 25 22.47 -18.28 10.46
C SER A 25 22.83 -17.51 11.74
N VAL A 26 22.35 -16.26 11.79
CA VAL A 26 22.61 -15.37 12.92
C VAL A 26 21.40 -15.50 13.83
N LEU A 27 21.60 -16.12 15.00
CA LEU A 27 20.68 -15.98 16.12
C LEU A 27 20.58 -14.47 16.39
N ASP A 28 19.38 -13.89 16.27
CA ASP A 28 19.06 -12.45 16.52
C ASP A 28 18.96 -11.51 15.28
N VAL A 29 18.43 -12.00 14.16
CA VAL A 29 17.99 -11.11 13.06
C VAL A 29 16.53 -10.71 13.26
N ASP A 30 16.27 -9.41 13.37
CA ASP A 30 14.91 -8.86 13.29
C ASP A 30 14.41 -8.92 11.83
N VAL A 31 13.67 -9.99 11.51
CA VAL A 31 13.13 -10.28 10.19
C VAL A 31 12.16 -9.19 9.72
N GLU A 32 11.36 -8.64 10.63
CA GLU A 32 10.40 -7.56 10.34
C GLU A 32 11.12 -6.30 9.86
N SER A 33 12.10 -5.82 10.64
CA SER A 33 12.92 -4.66 10.27
C SER A 33 13.69 -4.87 8.97
N VAL A 34 14.14 -6.10 8.71
CA VAL A 34 14.88 -6.42 7.48
C VAL A 34 13.95 -6.43 6.28
N TYR A 35 12.79 -7.09 6.39
CA TYR A 35 11.78 -7.13 5.34
C TYR A 35 11.36 -5.71 4.94
N GLU A 36 11.03 -4.85 5.92
CA GLU A 36 10.67 -3.45 5.64
C GLU A 36 11.76 -2.69 4.90
N ARG A 37 13.03 -2.84 5.29
CA ARG A 37 14.15 -2.20 4.61
C ARG A 37 14.37 -2.72 3.19
N LEU A 38 13.93 -3.94 2.88
CA LEU A 38 14.03 -4.51 1.54
C LEU A 38 12.88 -4.04 0.65
N THR A 39 11.65 -3.95 1.17
CA THR A 39 10.45 -3.81 0.35
C THR A 39 9.74 -2.46 0.44
N SER A 40 9.96 -1.67 1.51
CA SER A 40 9.24 -0.41 1.70
C SER A 40 9.71 0.65 0.70
N ASP A 41 8.76 1.34 0.05
CA ASP A 41 9.02 2.45 -0.87
C ASP A 41 9.55 3.70 -0.16
N ASP A 42 9.33 3.81 1.16
CA ASP A 42 9.80 4.94 1.99
C ASP A 42 11.27 4.81 2.43
N VAL A 43 11.94 3.71 2.05
CA VAL A 43 13.34 3.44 2.42
C VAL A 43 14.28 3.83 1.29
N SER A 44 15.27 4.68 1.60
CA SER A 44 16.29 5.08 0.63
C SER A 44 17.07 3.89 0.05
N GLU A 45 17.46 3.99 -1.23
CA GLU A 45 18.26 2.98 -1.94
C GLU A 45 19.57 2.62 -1.21
N GLY A 46 20.18 3.59 -0.52
CA GLY A 46 21.39 3.36 0.28
C GLY A 46 21.15 2.51 1.53
N VAL A 47 19.99 2.61 2.16
CA VAL A 47 19.60 1.72 3.27
C VAL A 47 19.29 0.32 2.74
N ARG A 48 18.51 0.22 1.66
CA ARG A 48 18.17 -1.06 1.01
C ARG A 48 19.43 -1.83 0.59
N THR A 49 20.36 -1.16 -0.08
CA THR A 49 21.65 -1.74 -0.50
C THR A 49 22.48 -2.25 0.68
N ARG A 50 22.52 -1.51 1.80
CA ARG A 50 23.26 -1.94 3.00
C ARG A 50 22.62 -3.17 3.65
N SER A 51 21.30 -3.23 3.72
CA SER A 51 20.56 -4.39 4.23
C SER A 51 20.81 -5.62 3.37
N ARG A 52 20.71 -5.48 2.04
CA ARG A 52 21.01 -6.55 1.08
C ARG A 52 22.42 -7.10 1.24
N ARG A 53 23.44 -6.23 1.22
CA ARG A 53 24.83 -6.66 1.42
C ARG A 53 25.08 -7.34 2.76
N ARG A 54 24.33 -6.97 3.82
CA ARG A 54 24.46 -7.62 5.14
C ARG A 54 23.97 -9.06 5.08
N LEU A 55 22.83 -9.31 4.44
CA LEU A 55 22.28 -10.65 4.24
C LEU A 55 23.18 -11.50 3.35
N GLU A 56 23.66 -10.95 2.22
CA GLU A 56 24.57 -11.65 1.30
C GLU A 56 25.87 -12.09 1.98
N ARG A 57 26.46 -11.23 2.84
CA ARG A 57 27.65 -11.59 3.64
C ARG A 57 27.40 -12.75 4.61
N ASN A 58 26.16 -12.91 5.06
CA ASN A 58 25.73 -14.01 5.92
C ASN A 58 25.30 -15.25 5.12
N GLY A 59 25.49 -15.26 3.79
CA GLY A 59 25.22 -16.43 2.95
C GLY A 59 23.75 -16.56 2.52
N VAL A 60 22.96 -15.50 2.65
CA VAL A 60 21.58 -15.46 2.13
C VAL A 60 21.61 -14.98 0.68
N ASP A 61 21.01 -15.75 -0.23
CA ASP A 61 20.75 -15.31 -1.60
C ASP A 61 19.53 -14.38 -1.63
N VAL A 62 19.78 -13.08 -1.46
CA VAL A 62 18.71 -12.07 -1.39
C VAL A 62 17.93 -11.98 -2.70
N GLU A 63 18.56 -12.25 -3.84
CA GLU A 63 17.87 -12.19 -5.13
C GLU A 63 16.85 -13.31 -5.24
N ALA A 64 17.25 -14.54 -4.92
CA ALA A 64 16.34 -15.68 -4.88
C ALA A 64 15.18 -15.44 -3.88
N VAL A 65 15.49 -15.03 -2.65
CA VAL A 65 14.49 -14.80 -1.61
C VAL A 65 13.47 -13.72 -2.00
N THR A 66 13.95 -12.59 -2.53
CA THR A 66 13.05 -11.51 -2.94
C THR A 66 12.20 -11.89 -4.16
N SER A 67 12.69 -12.81 -5.01
CA SER A 67 11.90 -13.34 -6.13
C SER A 67 10.77 -14.28 -5.68
N ASP A 68 10.90 -14.92 -4.51
CA ASP A 68 9.88 -15.78 -3.92
C ASP A 68 8.79 -15.00 -3.18
N PHE A 69 8.98 -13.70 -2.96
CA PHE A 69 7.98 -12.87 -2.29
C PHE A 69 6.66 -12.85 -3.06
N VAL A 70 5.58 -13.09 -2.33
CA VAL A 70 4.22 -13.10 -2.85
C VAL A 70 3.59 -11.73 -2.75
N THR A 71 2.78 -11.42 -3.76
CA THR A 71 1.90 -10.25 -3.71
C THR A 71 0.60 -10.60 -2.98
N HIS A 72 -0.09 -9.58 -2.44
CA HIS A 72 -1.43 -9.77 -1.90
C HIS A 72 -2.42 -10.36 -2.93
N GLN A 73 -2.21 -10.11 -4.23
CA GLN A 73 -3.01 -10.70 -5.30
C GLN A 73 -2.75 -12.21 -5.46
N ALA A 74 -1.50 -12.65 -5.28
CA ALA A 74 -1.16 -14.07 -5.27
C ALA A 74 -1.81 -14.78 -4.08
N VAL A 75 -1.77 -14.18 -2.89
CA VAL A 75 -2.46 -14.69 -1.69
C VAL A 75 -3.96 -14.78 -1.92
N HIS A 76 -4.59 -13.73 -2.46
CA HIS A 76 -6.01 -13.74 -2.81
C HIS A 76 -6.36 -14.89 -3.75
N THR A 77 -5.57 -15.07 -4.81
CA THR A 77 -5.79 -16.11 -5.81
C THR A 77 -5.65 -17.50 -5.19
N TYR A 78 -4.66 -17.71 -4.32
CA TYR A 78 -4.48 -18.97 -3.60
C TYR A 78 -5.70 -19.31 -2.73
N LEU A 79 -6.13 -18.37 -1.89
CA LEU A 79 -7.26 -18.56 -0.99
C LEU A 79 -8.56 -18.85 -1.73
N ARG A 80 -8.83 -18.11 -2.81
CA ARG A 80 -10.05 -18.27 -3.61
C ARG A 80 -10.06 -19.52 -4.48
N LYS A 81 -8.96 -19.79 -5.21
CA LYS A 81 -8.95 -20.82 -6.26
C LYS A 81 -8.49 -22.20 -5.79
N TYR A 82 -7.71 -22.26 -4.71
CA TYR A 82 -7.08 -23.51 -4.26
C TYR A 82 -7.50 -23.92 -2.86
N ARG A 83 -8.11 -23.02 -2.09
CA ARG A 83 -8.57 -23.28 -0.73
C ARG A 83 -10.06 -23.01 -0.53
N ASP A 84 -10.77 -22.67 -1.62
CA ASP A 84 -12.21 -22.40 -1.64
C ASP A 84 -12.68 -21.48 -0.49
N VAL A 85 -11.83 -20.52 -0.11
CA VAL A 85 -12.15 -19.58 0.96
C VAL A 85 -13.11 -18.54 0.41
N GLU A 86 -14.33 -18.51 0.94
CA GLU A 86 -15.31 -17.48 0.62
C GLU A 86 -15.19 -16.30 1.60
N GLN A 87 -15.11 -15.07 1.08
CA GLN A 87 -15.44 -13.93 1.94
C GLN A 87 -16.94 -13.96 2.20
N PRO A 88 -17.38 -13.71 3.45
CA PRO A 88 -18.79 -13.48 3.71
C PRO A 88 -19.29 -12.36 2.80
N GLU A 89 -20.49 -12.53 2.27
CA GLU A 89 -21.13 -11.48 1.48
C GLU A 89 -21.22 -10.22 2.33
N GLN A 90 -20.67 -9.12 1.80
CA GLN A 90 -20.79 -7.83 2.47
C GLN A 90 -22.25 -7.38 2.46
N THR A 91 -22.73 -6.82 3.57
CA THR A 91 -24.00 -6.11 3.58
C THR A 91 -23.92 -4.86 2.71
N ASP A 92 -25.06 -4.30 2.30
CA ASP A 92 -25.06 -3.06 1.52
C ASP A 92 -24.40 -1.91 2.27
N ASP A 93 -24.57 -1.83 3.60
CA ASP A 93 -23.89 -0.85 4.45
C ASP A 93 -22.37 -1.03 4.40
N GLN A 94 -21.88 -2.27 4.54
CA GLN A 94 -20.44 -2.56 4.44
C GLN A 94 -19.85 -2.23 3.07
N ARG A 95 -20.63 -2.41 2.00
CA ARG A 95 -20.23 -2.01 0.64
C ARG A 95 -20.15 -0.49 0.49
N ARG A 96 -21.13 0.24 1.02
CA ARG A 96 -21.14 1.71 1.02
C ARG A 96 -19.95 2.26 1.80
N GLU A 97 -19.74 1.79 3.03
CA GLU A 97 -18.61 2.21 3.87
C GLU A 97 -17.26 1.93 3.20
N SER A 98 -17.08 0.72 2.64
CA SER A 98 -15.86 0.38 1.89
C SER A 98 -15.63 1.26 0.65
N ALA A 99 -16.70 1.73 0.01
CA ALA A 99 -16.62 2.62 -1.15
C ALA A 99 -16.24 4.05 -0.73
N ILE A 100 -16.84 4.55 0.36
CA ILE A 100 -16.51 5.86 0.96
C ILE A 100 -15.02 5.89 1.35
N GLU A 101 -14.55 4.90 2.11
CA GLU A 101 -13.14 4.83 2.55
C GLU A 101 -12.16 4.84 1.36
N ARG A 102 -12.48 4.09 0.29
CA ARG A 102 -11.64 4.05 -0.91
C ARG A 102 -11.52 5.41 -1.58
N ILE A 103 -12.61 6.15 -1.69
CA ILE A 103 -12.65 7.45 -2.37
C ILE A 103 -11.99 8.52 -1.50
N GLN A 104 -12.27 8.55 -0.19
CA GLN A 104 -11.59 9.45 0.77
C GLN A 104 -10.07 9.28 0.70
N LYS A 105 -9.57 8.04 0.69
CA LYS A 105 -8.13 7.79 0.58
C LYS A 105 -7.51 8.35 -0.70
N LEU A 106 -8.24 8.35 -1.82
CA LEU A 106 -7.77 8.96 -3.08
C LEU A 106 -7.79 10.48 -2.99
N GLN A 107 -8.84 11.05 -2.39
CA GLN A 107 -8.98 12.48 -2.14
C GLN A 107 -7.84 13.02 -1.28
N ASP A 108 -7.58 12.39 -0.12
CA ASP A 108 -6.50 12.74 0.80
C ASP A 108 -5.13 12.68 0.12
N ARG A 109 -4.89 11.61 -0.64
CA ARG A 109 -3.62 11.45 -1.36
C ARG A 109 -3.46 12.48 -2.46
N SER A 110 -4.52 12.79 -3.20
CA SER A 110 -4.49 13.82 -4.24
C SER A 110 -4.24 15.19 -3.63
N ALA A 111 -4.87 15.49 -2.48
CA ALA A 111 -4.64 16.73 -1.76
C ALA A 111 -3.18 16.85 -1.30
N ALA A 112 -2.65 15.82 -0.63
CA ALA A 112 -1.26 15.78 -0.16
C ALA A 112 -0.24 15.96 -1.29
N VAL A 113 -0.38 15.19 -2.38
CA VAL A 113 0.54 15.29 -3.54
C VAL A 113 0.46 16.67 -4.19
N THR A 114 -0.74 17.26 -4.28
CA THR A 114 -0.92 18.60 -4.83
C THR A 114 -0.25 19.64 -3.94
N GLN A 115 -0.44 19.55 -2.62
CA GLN A 115 0.19 20.44 -1.65
C GLN A 115 1.72 20.34 -1.73
N ASP A 116 2.28 19.14 -1.67
CA ASP A 116 3.73 18.89 -1.78
C ASP A 116 4.30 19.48 -3.07
N THR A 117 3.55 19.38 -4.17
CA THR A 117 3.95 19.93 -5.48
C THR A 117 3.97 21.46 -5.45
N VAL A 118 2.92 22.11 -4.93
CA VAL A 118 2.85 23.57 -4.85
C VAL A 118 3.93 24.12 -3.91
N GLU A 119 4.11 23.54 -2.73
CA GLU A 119 5.18 23.92 -1.81
C GLU A 119 6.56 23.70 -2.44
N GLY A 120 6.73 22.63 -3.23
CA GLY A 120 7.93 22.40 -4.02
C GLY A 120 8.25 23.53 -5.00
N LEU A 121 7.21 24.08 -5.65
CA LEU A 121 7.35 25.21 -6.58
C LEU A 121 7.58 26.55 -5.86
N GLN A 122 7.05 26.74 -4.65
CA GLN A 122 7.33 27.92 -3.81
C GLN A 122 8.80 28.00 -3.45
N ARG A 123 9.42 26.88 -3.04
CA ARG A 123 10.84 26.81 -2.65
C ARG A 123 11.83 27.23 -3.75
N VAL A 124 11.39 27.24 -5.01
CA VAL A 124 12.18 27.66 -6.17
C VAL A 124 11.63 28.94 -6.82
N ASP A 125 10.79 29.68 -6.08
CA ASP A 125 10.20 30.96 -6.47
C ASP A 125 9.42 30.93 -7.80
N ILE A 126 8.86 29.78 -8.17
CA ILE A 126 8.03 29.63 -9.40
C ILE A 126 6.58 30.06 -9.14
N VAL A 127 6.08 29.88 -7.91
CA VAL A 127 4.74 30.30 -7.47
C VAL A 127 4.85 31.09 -6.15
N PRO A 128 3.85 31.93 -5.78
CA PRO A 128 3.93 32.77 -4.58
C PRO A 128 4.01 31.98 -3.28
N ASP A 129 4.83 32.46 -2.33
CA ASP A 129 4.91 31.93 -0.97
C ASP A 129 3.61 32.10 -0.16
N GLY A 130 3.36 31.17 0.75
CA GLY A 130 2.23 31.18 1.69
C GLY A 130 1.75 29.79 2.06
N ASP A 131 0.91 29.70 3.09
CA ASP A 131 0.27 28.45 3.48
C ASP A 131 -0.67 27.97 2.36
N VAL A 132 -0.64 26.66 2.08
CA VAL A 132 -1.42 26.04 1.01
C VAL A 132 -2.45 25.10 1.62
N ASP A 133 -3.73 25.41 1.40
CA ASP A 133 -4.84 24.49 1.68
C ASP A 133 -5.36 23.91 0.36
N VAL A 134 -5.36 22.59 0.23
CA VAL A 134 -5.87 21.90 -0.95
C VAL A 134 -7.21 21.25 -0.64
N VAL A 135 -8.24 21.63 -1.42
CA VAL A 135 -9.55 20.98 -1.40
C VAL A 135 -9.73 20.21 -2.70
N VAL A 136 -10.15 18.95 -2.60
CA VAL A 136 -10.41 18.07 -3.74
C VAL A 136 -11.90 17.70 -3.70
N ASP A 137 -12.66 18.11 -4.70
CA ASP A 137 -14.08 17.77 -4.82
C ASP A 137 -14.31 16.78 -5.97
N ILE A 138 -15.11 15.74 -5.71
CA ILE A 138 -15.43 14.69 -6.68
C ILE A 138 -16.93 14.70 -6.96
N GLN A 139 -17.29 14.96 -8.22
CA GLN A 139 -18.67 14.99 -8.69
C GLN A 139 -18.94 13.87 -9.69
N VAL A 140 -20.13 13.27 -9.58
CA VAL A 140 -20.64 12.27 -10.52
C VAL A 140 -21.76 12.89 -11.33
N ILE A 141 -21.65 12.83 -12.66
CA ILE A 141 -22.64 13.36 -13.60
C ILE A 141 -23.27 12.19 -14.36
N TYR A 142 -24.58 12.03 -14.23
CA TYR A 142 -25.35 11.10 -15.04
C TYR A 142 -25.57 11.71 -16.42
N THR A 143 -24.96 11.13 -17.47
CA THR A 143 -24.99 11.71 -18.82
C THR A 143 -26.37 11.73 -19.46
N ASP A 144 -27.25 10.83 -19.02
CA ASP A 144 -28.57 10.64 -19.63
C ASP A 144 -29.61 11.63 -19.08
N SER A 145 -29.51 11.98 -17.80
CA SER A 145 -30.40 12.93 -17.12
C SER A 145 -29.77 14.30 -16.89
N GLY A 146 -28.44 14.40 -16.91
CA GLY A 146 -27.68 15.59 -16.54
C GLY A 146 -27.60 15.84 -15.02
N GLU A 147 -28.13 14.93 -14.20
CA GLU A 147 -28.10 15.04 -12.75
C GLU A 147 -26.65 14.92 -12.22
N GLN A 148 -26.33 15.74 -11.21
CA GLN A 148 -24.99 15.84 -10.64
C GLN A 148 -25.07 15.68 -9.14
N TYR A 149 -24.18 14.86 -8.59
CA TYR A 149 -24.11 14.61 -7.15
C TYR A 149 -22.66 14.67 -6.68
N ASN A 150 -22.47 15.13 -5.44
CA ASN A 150 -21.25 14.81 -4.71
C ASN A 150 -21.18 13.28 -4.58
N VAL A 151 -19.99 12.72 -4.77
CA VAL A 151 -19.81 11.27 -4.75
C VAL A 151 -20.18 10.64 -3.39
N PHE A 152 -19.97 11.35 -2.28
CA PHE A 152 -20.30 10.85 -0.95
C PHE A 152 -21.80 10.86 -0.70
N ASP A 153 -22.50 11.97 -0.99
CA ASP A 153 -23.96 12.05 -0.89
C ASP A 153 -24.65 10.95 -1.70
N LEU A 154 -24.13 10.68 -2.91
CA LEU A 154 -24.61 9.61 -3.77
C LEU A 154 -24.44 8.22 -3.14
N ILE A 155 -23.30 7.96 -2.50
CA ILE A 155 -23.00 6.66 -1.88
C ILE A 155 -23.71 6.50 -0.53
N GLU A 156 -23.92 7.56 0.22
CA GLU A 156 -24.68 7.52 1.48
C GLU A 156 -26.19 7.40 1.26
N GLY A 157 -26.66 7.66 0.03
CA GLY A 157 -28.08 7.58 -0.31
C GLY A 157 -28.87 8.77 0.22
N SER A 158 -28.20 9.90 0.44
CA SER A 158 -28.81 11.18 0.80
C SER A 158 -28.73 12.14 -0.39
N PRO A 159 -29.54 11.94 -1.45
CA PRO A 159 -29.60 12.92 -2.52
C PRO A 159 -30.14 14.23 -1.94
N THR A 160 -29.34 15.29 -1.99
CA THR A 160 -29.79 16.66 -1.73
C THR A 160 -30.33 17.27 -3.02
#